data_AF-K8Y3T2-F1
#
_entry.id   AF-K8Y3T2-F1
#
_cell.length_a   1.000
_cell.length_b   1.000
_cell.length_c   1.000
_cell.angle_alpha   90.00
_cell.angle_beta   90.00
_cell.angle_gamma   90.00
#
_symmetry.space_group_name_H-M   'P 1'
#
loop_
_entity.id
_entity.type
_entity.pdbx_description
1 polymer ?
#
loop_
_entity_poly.entity_id
_entity_poly.type
_entity_poly.pdbx_seq_one_letter_code
_entity_poly.pdbx_strand_id
1 'polypeptide(L)' 'MMIQTYFGRVIFIDRDLLISTVFVLEAKSISQFYKLIQAKYEINDEQILDLKITNRKALKTHKENSLNKWMEKTHQ' A
#
# COMPACT_ATOMS: atom_id res chain seq x y z
N MET A 1 -16.82 1.50 -9.07
CA MET A 1 -15.88 1.10 -8.00
C MET A 1 -14.53 1.71 -8.31
N MET A 2 -14.03 2.62 -7.47
CA MET A 2 -12.84 3.43 -7.79
C MET A 2 -11.57 2.57 -7.67
N ILE A 3 -10.79 2.46 -8.75
CA ILE A 3 -9.48 1.80 -8.72
C ILE A 3 -8.49 2.70 -7.95
N GLN A 4 -7.68 2.07 -7.10
CA GLN A 4 -6.68 2.73 -6.27
C GLN A 4 -5.31 2.13 -6.58
N THR A 5 -4.31 3.00 -6.68
CA THR A 5 -2.93 2.58 -6.89
C THR A 5 -2.23 2.48 -5.54
N TYR A 6 -1.73 1.29 -5.25
CA TYR A 6 -0.97 0.95 -4.04
C TYR A 6 0.51 0.84 -4.38
N PHE A 7 1.32 1.45 -3.54
CA PHE A 7 2.78 1.43 -3.63
C PHE A 7 3.33 0.84 -2.35
N GLY A 8 4.47 0.19 -2.41
CA GLY A 8 5.05 -0.31 -1.19
C GLY A 8 6.16 -1.31 -1.37
N ARG A 9 6.40 -2.05 -0.29
CA ARG A 9 7.40 -3.11 -0.22
C ARG A 9 6.79 -4.31 0.49
N VAL A 10 7.03 -5.49 -0.05
CA VAL A 10 6.74 -6.77 0.59
C VAL A 10 8.05 -7.46 0.90
N ILE A 11 8.14 -8.09 2.08
CA ILE A 11 9.18 -9.02 2.45
C ILE A 11 8.52 -10.38 2.66
N PHE A 12 9.01 -11.41 1.99
CA PHE A 12 8.46 -12.75 2.06
C PHE A 12 9.53 -13.83 1.92
N ILE A 13 9.17 -15.06 2.30
CA ILE A 13 10.02 -16.25 2.11
C ILE A 13 9.55 -17.02 0.87
N ASP A 14 10.45 -17.28 -0.06
CA ASP A 14 10.22 -18.18 -1.21
C ASP A 14 11.27 -19.28 -1.20
N ARG A 15 10.85 -20.54 -0.99
CA ARG A 15 11.74 -21.71 -0.93
C ARG A 15 12.98 -21.45 -0.08
N ASP A 16 12.77 -20.93 1.13
CA ASP A 16 13.79 -20.57 2.13
C ASP A 16 14.63 -19.31 1.82
N LEU A 17 14.37 -18.61 0.72
CA LEU A 17 15.00 -17.33 0.40
C LEU A 17 14.17 -16.17 0.92
N LEU A 18 14.82 -15.28 1.67
CA LEU A 18 14.25 -14.01 2.08
C LEU A 18 14.26 -13.01 0.92
N ILE A 19 13.09 -12.72 0.37
CA ILE A 19 12.91 -11.80 -0.75
C ILE A 19 12.34 -10.48 -0.25
N SER A 20 12.95 -9.35 -0.66
CA SER A 20 12.41 -8.01 -0.46
C SER A 20 12.12 -7.37 -1.81
N THR A 21 10.85 -7.08 -2.09
CA THR A 21 10.41 -6.56 -3.38
C THR A 21 9.54 -5.33 -3.23
N VAL A 22 9.82 -4.30 -4.03
CA VAL A 22 8.94 -3.14 -4.19
C VAL A 22 7.82 -3.43 -5.18
N PHE A 23 6.64 -2.85 -4.95
CA PHE A 23 5.50 -3.04 -5.85
C PHE A 23 4.79 -1.72 -6.15
N VAL A 24 4.15 -1.71 -7.32
CA VAL A 24 3.12 -0.75 -7.73
C VAL A 24 2.00 -1.57 -8.34
N LEU A 25 0.82 -1.57 -7.71
CA LEU A 25 -0.32 -2.37 -8.16
C LEU A 25 -1.62 -1.57 -8.08
N GLU A 26 -2.51 -1.84 -9.02
CA GLU A 26 -3.85 -1.27 -9.02
C GLU A 26 -4.85 -2.30 -8.49
N ALA A 27 -5.65 -1.89 -7.50
CA ALA A 27 -6.68 -2.72 -6.93
C ALA A 27 -7.90 -1.88 -6.53
N LYS A 28 -9.08 -2.50 -6.55
CA LYS A 28 -10.32 -1.85 -6.14
C LYS A 28 -10.43 -1.72 -4.61
N SER A 29 -9.71 -2.55 -3.87
CA SER A 29 -9.65 -2.54 -2.40
C SER A 29 -8.33 -3.13 -1.91
N ILE A 30 -8.03 -2.92 -0.62
CA ILE A 30 -6.85 -3.51 0.02
C ILE A 30 -6.91 -5.04 0.03
N SER A 31 -8.09 -5.63 0.24
CA SER A 31 -8.27 -7.10 0.22
C SER A 31 -8.01 -7.68 -1.17
N GLN A 32 -8.38 -6.97 -2.24
CA GLN A 32 -8.02 -7.38 -3.60
C GLN A 32 -6.51 -7.25 -3.85
N PHE A 33 -5.88 -6.20 -3.32
CA PHE A 33 -4.43 -6.03 -3.39
C PHE A 33 -3.67 -7.21 -2.78
N TYR A 34 -4.08 -7.70 -1.60
CA TYR A 34 -3.46 -8.88 -0.97
C TYR A 34 -3.51 -10.10 -1.90
N LYS A 35 -4.68 -10.40 -2.50
CA LYS A 35 -4.82 -11.50 -3.46
C LYS A 35 -3.92 -11.35 -4.68
N LEU A 36 -3.74 -10.12 -5.17
CA LEU A 36 -2.85 -9.85 -6.31
C LEU A 36 -1.37 -10.05 -5.97
N ILE A 37 -0.94 -9.68 -4.75
CA ILE A 37 0.42 -9.93 -4.29
C ILE A 37 0.68 -11.43 -4.17
N GLN A 38 -0.21 -12.17 -3.51
CA GLN A 38 -0.11 -13.62 -3.38
C GLN A 38 -0.01 -14.30 -4.75
N ALA A 39 -0.90 -13.95 -5.69
CA ALA A 39 -0.88 -14.52 -7.03
C ALA A 39 0.37 -14.12 -7.84
N LYS A 40 0.88 -12.89 -7.69
CA LYS A 40 2.04 -12.41 -8.43
C LYS A 40 3.34 -13.09 -8.02
N TYR A 41 3.49 -13.39 -6.74
CA TYR A 41 4.72 -13.99 -6.19
C TYR A 41 4.54 -15.47 -5.83
N GLU A 42 3.38 -16.06 -6.12
CA GLU A 42 3.04 -17.45 -5.78
C GLU A 42 3.27 -17.77 -4.29
N ILE A 43 2.93 -16.81 -3.42
CA ILE A 43 3.10 -16.90 -1.97
C ILE A 43 1.77 -16.95 -1.23
N ASN A 44 1.75 -17.61 -0.08
CA ASN A 44 0.62 -17.61 0.85
C ASN A 44 0.79 -16.55 1.96
N ASP A 45 -0.22 -16.41 2.83
CA ASP A 45 -0.20 -15.44 3.93
C ASP A 45 0.91 -15.70 4.96
N GLU A 46 1.25 -16.97 5.22
CA GLU A 46 2.28 -17.36 6.19
C GLU A 46 3.69 -17.01 5.71
N GLN A 47 3.89 -16.92 4.40
CA GLN A 47 5.16 -16.54 3.79
C GLN A 47 5.42 -15.03 3.84
N ILE A 48 4.42 -14.19 4.09
CA ILE A 48 4.58 -12.73 4.16
C ILE A 48 5.09 -12.33 5.55
N LEU A 49 6.29 -11.79 5.61
CA LEU A 49 6.95 -11.38 6.87
C LEU A 49 6.73 -9.91 7.22
N ASP A 50 6.78 -9.03 6.20
CA ASP A 50 6.54 -7.59 6.37
C ASP A 50 5.84 -7.07 5.11
N LEU A 51 4.85 -6.20 5.30
CA LEU A 51 4.13 -5.58 4.19
C LEU A 51 3.85 -4.11 4.50
N LYS A 52 4.59 -3.24 3.81
CA LYS A 52 4.39 -1.79 3.88
C LYS A 52 3.62 -1.34 2.66
N ILE A 53 2.43 -0.79 2.88
CA ILE A 53 1.54 -0.33 1.82
C ILE A 53 1.28 1.16 2.03
N THR A 54 1.45 1.92 0.97
CA THR A 54 1.13 3.34 0.90
C THR A 54 0.17 3.57 -0.24
N ASN A 55 -0.99 4.15 0.08
CA ASN A 55 -1.96 4.55 -0.91
C ASN A 55 -1.73 6.03 -1.27
N ARG A 56 -1.40 6.31 -2.52
CA ARG A 56 -1.08 7.66 -2.98
C ARG A 56 -2.28 8.62 -2.87
N LYS A 57 -3.51 8.13 -3.02
CA LYS A 57 -4.72 8.93 -2.79
C LYS A 57 -4.84 9.31 -1.32
N ALA A 58 -4.63 8.36 -0.40
CA ALA A 58 -4.64 8.64 1.04
C ALA A 58 -3.57 9.66 1.45
N LEU A 59 -2.35 9.57 0.90
CA LEU A 59 -1.29 10.56 1.15
C LEU A 59 -1.65 11.95 0.60
N LYS A 60 -2.22 12.03 -0.61
CA LYS A 60 -2.63 13.30 -1.21
C LYS A 60 -3.73 13.96 -0.37
N THR A 61 -4.77 13.21 -0.01
CA THR A 61 -5.85 13.68 0.85
C THR A 61 -5.37 14.07 2.25
N HIS A 62 -4.42 13.33 2.84
CA HIS A 62 -3.85 13.70 4.14
C HIS A 62 -3.07 15.02 4.07
N LYS A 63 -2.27 15.23 3.03
CA LYS A 63 -1.53 16.49 2.82
C LYS A 63 -2.48 17.67 2.57
N GLU A 64 -3.49 17.49 1.72
CA GLU A 64 -4.50 18.51 1.44
C GLU A 64 -5.30 18.86 2.71
N ASN A 65 -5.74 17.87 3.48
CA ASN A 65 -6.44 18.10 4.74
C ASN A 65 -5.56 18.76 5.81
N SER A 66 -4.27 18.42 5.86
CA SER A 66 -3.33 19.05 6.79
C SER A 66 -3.08 20.52 6.41
N LEU A 67 -2.97 20.81 5.11
CA LEU A 67 -2.83 22.17 4.60
C LEU A 67 -4.08 23.01 4.88
N ASN A 68 -5.27 22.46 4.64
CA ASN A 68 -6.55 23.13 4.93
C ASN A 68 -6.69 23.45 6.43
N LYS A 69 -6.39 22.48 7.32
CA LYS A 69 -6.39 22.70 8.77
C LYS A 69 -5.38 23.75 9.22
N TRP A 70 -4.23 23.85 8.54
CA TRP A 70 -3.25 24.89 8.84
C TRP A 70 -3.76 26.26 8.40
N MET A 71 -4.32 26.38 7.19
CA MET A 71 -4.91 27.64 6.72
C MET A 71 -6.08 28.10 7.61
N GLU A 72 -6.95 27.20 8.06
CA GLU A 72 -8.04 27.52 9.00
C GLU A 72 -7.54 28.08 10.34
N LYS A 73 -6.42 27.55 10.86
CA LYS A 73 -5.82 28.04 12.12
C LYS A 73 -5.10 29.38 11.99
N THR A 74 -4.60 29.71 10.81
CA THR A 74 -3.87 30.97 10.58
C THR A 74 -4.82 32.15 10.29
N HIS A 75 -6.09 31.88 9.97
CA HIS A 75 -7.11 32.90 9.70
C HIS A 75 -8.10 33.13 10.86
N GLN A 76 -7.78 32.65 12.07
CA GLN A 76 -8.46 33.00 13.33
C GLN A 76 -7.57 33.96 14.13
#